data_AF-A0AA40HNR3-F1
#
_entry.id   AF-A0AA40HNR3-F1
#
_cell.length_a   1.000
_cell.length_b   1.000
_cell.length_c   1.000
_cell.angle_alpha   90.00
_cell.angle_beta   90.00
_cell.angle_gamma   90.00
#
_symmetry.space_group_name_H-M   'P 1'
#
loop_
_entity.id
_entity.type
_entity.pdbx_description
1 polymer ?
#
loop_
_entity_poly.entity_id
_entity_poly.type
_entity_poly.pdbx_seq_one_letter_code
_entity_poly.pdbx_strand_id
1 'polypeptide(L)'
;MAQIHLWLVAGVMLCSSPAGTLEEILLWIHRGDNLRVFNLLRQLQRSPPYLCLDHRNDFKFPWNRGTITQMQKTQRTCFQHPMITHIVNLFTTQRSLAAWDHTLLSQLLSSLHHSLEDLEDLEQREGENRDCSNLGILVRKYFQRIHNYLREKKYSACAWEVVRVEITLRVGIM
;
A
#
# COMPACT_ATOMS: atom_id res chain seq x y z
N MET A 1 51.29 -10.03 19.92
CA MET A 1 51.10 -9.17 18.74
C MET A 1 50.19 -9.80 17.66
N ALA A 2 50.13 -11.13 17.49
CA ALA A 2 49.23 -11.77 16.51
C ALA A 2 47.74 -11.79 16.90
N GLN A 3 47.42 -11.91 18.20
CA GLN A 3 46.03 -11.99 18.69
C GLN A 3 45.22 -10.72 18.39
N ILE A 4 45.84 -9.53 18.48
CA ILE A 4 45.18 -8.23 18.32
C ILE A 4 44.83 -7.97 16.86
N HIS A 5 45.65 -8.46 15.91
CA HIS A 5 45.34 -8.39 14.49
C HIS A 5 44.11 -9.23 14.10
N LEU A 6 43.87 -10.35 14.79
CA LEU A 6 42.71 -11.21 14.50
C LEU A 6 41.37 -10.50 14.81
N TRP A 7 41.31 -9.71 15.87
CA TRP A 7 40.12 -8.94 16.25
C TRP A 7 39.87 -7.74 15.34
N LEU A 8 40.93 -7.09 14.84
CA LEU A 8 40.79 -5.97 13.90
C LEU A 8 40.25 -6.44 12.54
N VAL A 9 40.62 -7.64 12.09
CA VAL A 9 40.07 -8.23 10.85
C VAL A 9 38.61 -8.67 11.06
N ALA A 10 38.26 -9.19 12.24
CA ALA A 10 36.87 -9.53 12.57
C ALA A 10 35.96 -8.28 12.72
N GLY A 11 36.49 -7.17 13.24
CA GLY A 11 35.76 -5.90 13.39
C GLY A 11 35.46 -5.20 12.05
N VAL A 12 36.37 -5.28 11.08
CA VAL A 12 36.15 -4.73 9.72
C VAL A 12 35.13 -5.58 8.93
N MET A 13 35.07 -6.88 9.18
CA MET A 13 34.07 -7.77 8.57
C MET A 13 32.64 -7.59 9.12
N LEU A 14 32.46 -7.03 10.33
CA LEU A 14 31.13 -6.81 10.92
C LEU A 14 30.51 -5.44 10.56
N CYS A 15 31.28 -4.49 10.07
CA CYS A 15 30.77 -3.19 9.59
C CYS A 15 30.61 -3.13 8.07
N SER A 16 30.87 -4.23 7.37
CA SER A 16 30.60 -4.36 5.93
C SER A 16 29.20 -4.92 5.71
N SER A 17 28.18 -4.36 6.38
CA SER A 17 26.85 -4.43 5.78
C SER A 17 27.00 -3.63 4.49
N PRO A 18 26.80 -4.22 3.29
CA PRO A 18 26.67 -3.37 2.12
C PRO A 18 25.55 -2.41 2.50
N ALA A 19 25.83 -1.10 2.50
CA ALA A 19 24.75 -0.15 2.42
C ALA A 19 23.92 -0.65 1.24
N GLY A 20 22.71 -1.15 1.55
CA GLY A 20 21.88 -1.83 0.55
C GLY A 20 21.83 -0.93 -0.67
N THR A 21 21.77 -1.54 -1.85
CA THR A 21 21.53 -0.75 -3.05
C THR A 21 20.33 0.16 -2.77
N LEU A 22 20.33 1.40 -3.30
CA LEU A 22 19.21 2.33 -3.08
C LEU A 22 17.85 1.65 -3.36
N GLU A 23 17.84 0.71 -4.31
CA GLU A 23 16.75 -0.20 -4.65
C GLU A 23 16.28 -1.10 -3.50
N GLU A 24 17.18 -1.72 -2.75
CA GLU A 24 16.86 -2.51 -1.56
C GLU A 24 16.33 -1.62 -0.42
N ILE A 25 16.88 -0.42 -0.25
CA ILE A 25 16.44 0.55 0.77
C ILE A 25 15.02 1.01 0.49
N LEU A 26 14.68 1.32 -0.76
CA LEU A 26 13.34 1.76 -1.16
C LEU A 26 12.31 0.63 -1.09
N LEU A 27 12.68 -0.59 -1.47
CA LEU A 27 11.87 -1.78 -1.21
C LEU A 27 11.63 -1.97 0.29
N TRP A 28 12.61 -1.65 1.13
CA TRP A 28 12.51 -1.76 2.58
C TRP A 28 11.62 -0.66 3.20
N ILE A 29 11.75 0.59 2.73
CA ILE A 29 10.89 1.72 3.12
C ILE A 29 9.46 1.45 2.69
N HIS A 30 9.23 1.10 1.42
CA HIS A 30 7.90 0.79 0.91
C HIS A 30 7.27 -0.41 1.64
N ARG A 31 8.06 -1.43 1.97
CA ARG A 31 7.61 -2.55 2.80
C ARG A 31 7.28 -2.14 4.23
N GLY A 32 8.05 -1.21 4.81
CA GLY A 32 7.82 -0.65 6.13
C GLY A 32 6.55 0.21 6.19
N ASP A 33 6.35 1.05 5.19
CA ASP A 33 5.17 1.90 5.03
C ASP A 33 3.91 1.08 4.76
N ASN A 34 3.97 0.09 3.86
CA ASN A 34 2.86 -0.83 3.63
C ASN A 34 2.50 -1.60 4.90
N LEU A 35 3.48 -1.98 5.73
CA LEU A 35 3.22 -2.61 7.03
C LEU A 35 2.50 -1.65 7.99
N ARG A 36 2.91 -0.37 8.04
CA ARG A 36 2.25 0.64 8.87
C ARG A 36 0.81 0.90 8.40
N VAL A 37 0.61 1.11 7.10
CA VAL A 37 -0.71 1.28 6.47
C VAL A 37 -1.60 0.06 6.75
N PHE A 38 -1.06 -1.15 6.57
CA PHE A 38 -1.76 -2.41 6.85
C PHE A 38 -2.22 -2.49 8.32
N ASN A 39 -1.33 -2.16 9.26
CA ASN A 39 -1.66 -2.19 10.69
C ASN A 39 -2.72 -1.15 11.06
N LEU A 40 -2.65 0.06 10.49
CA LEU A 40 -3.65 1.11 10.71
C LEU A 40 -5.01 0.71 10.13
N LEU A 41 -5.05 0.13 8.92
CA LEU A 41 -6.27 -0.41 8.32
C LEU A 41 -6.89 -1.53 9.16
N ARG A 42 -6.10 -2.34 9.85
CA ARG A 42 -6.62 -3.34 10.80
C ARG A 42 -7.19 -2.70 12.06
N GLN A 43 -6.52 -1.68 12.60
CA GLN A 43 -6.97 -0.96 13.80
C GLN A 43 -8.27 -0.16 13.56
N LEU A 44 -8.52 0.27 12.32
CA LEU A 44 -9.76 0.93 11.93
C LEU A 44 -11.00 0.03 12.00
N GLN A 45 -10.85 -1.28 12.20
CA GLN A 45 -11.97 -2.21 12.31
C GLN A 45 -12.93 -1.79 13.44
N ARG A 46 -14.18 -1.50 13.08
CA ARG A 46 -15.27 -1.19 14.02
C ARG A 46 -16.15 -2.38 14.32
N SER A 47 -16.27 -3.34 13.40
CA SER A 47 -17.05 -4.56 13.64
C SER A 47 -16.35 -5.81 13.11
N PRO A 48 -16.57 -6.99 13.73
CA PRO A 48 -16.05 -8.24 13.22
C PRO A 48 -16.56 -8.53 11.79
N PRO A 49 -15.70 -8.98 10.85
CA PRO A 49 -16.10 -9.19 9.45
C PRO A 49 -17.28 -10.16 9.24
N TYR A 50 -17.48 -11.11 10.16
CA TYR A 50 -18.58 -12.08 10.08
C TYR A 50 -19.96 -11.48 10.31
N LEU A 51 -20.06 -10.25 10.83
CA LEU A 51 -21.36 -9.55 10.93
C LEU A 51 -21.78 -8.94 9.58
N CYS A 52 -20.86 -8.85 8.62
CA CYS A 52 -21.08 -8.21 7.33
C CYS A 52 -21.06 -9.20 6.17
N LEU A 53 -21.39 -10.47 6.43
CA LEU A 53 -21.37 -11.55 5.42
C LEU A 53 -22.32 -11.26 4.25
N ASP A 54 -23.50 -10.72 4.52
CA ASP A 54 -24.50 -10.35 3.50
C ASP A 54 -24.06 -9.18 2.61
N HIS A 55 -22.99 -8.51 3.01
CA HIS A 55 -22.38 -7.40 2.28
C HIS A 55 -21.14 -7.84 1.49
N ARG A 56 -20.75 -9.12 1.54
CA ARG A 56 -19.61 -9.64 0.77
C ARG A 56 -19.73 -9.28 -0.70
N ASN A 57 -18.61 -8.84 -1.27
CA ASN A 57 -18.53 -8.49 -2.67
C ASN A 57 -17.16 -8.88 -3.21
N ASP A 58 -17.16 -9.45 -4.42
CA ASP A 58 -15.93 -9.65 -5.19
C ASP A 58 -15.74 -8.44 -6.10
N PHE A 59 -14.82 -7.55 -5.73
CA PHE A 59 -14.52 -6.33 -6.48
C PHE A 59 -13.79 -6.58 -7.80
N LYS A 60 -13.47 -7.86 -8.11
CA LYS A 60 -12.76 -8.27 -9.32
C LYS A 60 -11.43 -7.53 -9.45
N PHE A 61 -10.61 -7.62 -8.39
CA PHE A 61 -9.25 -7.09 -8.40
C PHE A 61 -8.47 -7.77 -9.54
N PRO A 62 -7.87 -7.00 -10.47
CA PRO A 62 -7.46 -7.57 -11.76
C PRO A 62 -6.09 -8.27 -11.73
N TRP A 63 -5.40 -8.27 -10.57
CA TRP A 63 -4.10 -8.92 -10.41
C TRP A 63 -4.14 -9.95 -9.27
N ASN A 64 -3.35 -11.01 -9.39
CA ASN A 64 -3.07 -11.91 -8.27
C ASN A 64 -1.64 -11.67 -7.77
N ARG A 65 -1.29 -12.27 -6.63
CA ARG A 65 0.05 -12.14 -6.02
C ARG A 65 1.16 -12.50 -7.01
N GLY A 66 1.00 -13.57 -7.79
CA GLY A 66 1.99 -13.99 -8.77
C GLY A 66 2.23 -12.95 -9.87
N THR A 67 1.15 -12.35 -10.38
CA THR A 67 1.23 -11.28 -11.37
C THR A 67 1.98 -10.06 -10.83
N ILE A 68 1.71 -9.64 -9.58
CA ILE A 68 2.38 -8.49 -8.96
C ILE A 68 3.87 -8.79 -8.74
N THR A 69 4.21 -9.98 -8.25
CA THR A 69 5.61 -10.37 -8.03
C THR A 69 6.42 -10.34 -9.33
N GLN A 70 5.80 -10.71 -10.46
CA GLN A 70 6.44 -10.72 -11.78
C GLN A 70 6.55 -9.34 -12.45
N MET A 71 5.88 -8.30 -11.92
CA MET A 71 5.98 -6.95 -12.49
C MET A 71 7.43 -6.45 -12.44
N GLN A 72 7.88 -5.89 -13.56
CA GLN A 72 9.12 -5.14 -13.62
C GLN A 72 9.01 -3.87 -12.75
N LYS A 73 10.15 -3.27 -12.39
CA LYS A 73 10.19 -2.08 -11.53
C LYS A 73 9.29 -0.94 -12.01
N THR A 74 9.39 -0.58 -13.29
CA THR A 74 8.57 0.46 -13.92
C THR A 74 7.07 0.13 -13.87
N GLN A 75 6.71 -1.14 -14.06
CA GLN A 75 5.33 -1.60 -13.96
C GLN A 75 4.80 -1.57 -12.52
N ARG A 76 5.64 -1.88 -11.53
CA ARG A 76 5.26 -1.78 -10.11
C ARG A 76 4.94 -0.35 -9.73
N THR A 77 5.75 0.63 -10.13
CA THR A 77 5.46 2.05 -9.92
C THR A 77 4.15 2.46 -10.61
N CYS A 78 3.97 2.10 -11.89
CA CYS A 78 2.74 2.33 -12.66
C CYS A 78 1.48 1.68 -12.03
N PHE A 79 1.66 0.69 -11.17
CA PHE A 79 0.59 0.02 -10.44
C PHE A 79 0.39 0.64 -9.04
N GLN A 80 1.46 0.84 -8.28
CA GLN A 80 1.44 1.31 -6.89
C GLN A 80 1.00 2.77 -6.80
N HIS A 81 1.54 3.66 -7.64
CA HIS A 81 1.19 5.08 -7.62
C HIS A 81 -0.33 5.31 -7.77
N PRO A 82 -1.00 4.81 -8.83
CA PRO A 82 -2.45 4.98 -8.93
C PRO A 82 -3.22 4.19 -7.86
N MET A 83 -2.73 3.04 -7.38
CA MET A 83 -3.38 2.31 -6.28
C MET A 83 -3.44 3.16 -5.01
N ILE A 84 -2.30 3.68 -4.54
CA ILE A 84 -2.23 4.50 -3.32
C ILE A 84 -3.01 5.80 -3.51
N THR A 85 -2.89 6.45 -4.67
CA THR A 85 -3.67 7.65 -5.01
C THR A 85 -5.17 7.43 -4.85
N HIS A 86 -5.68 6.32 -5.38
CA HIS A 86 -7.10 5.98 -5.27
C HIS A 86 -7.50 5.56 -3.84
N ILE A 87 -6.63 4.93 -3.07
CA ILE A 87 -6.87 4.64 -1.64
C ILE A 87 -7.01 5.96 -0.86
N VAL A 88 -6.09 6.91 -1.04
CA VAL A 88 -6.16 8.23 -0.40
C VAL A 88 -7.49 8.89 -0.73
N ASN A 89 -7.85 8.98 -2.02
CA ASN A 89 -9.10 9.57 -2.47
C ASN A 89 -10.36 8.90 -1.88
N LEU A 90 -10.32 7.59 -1.67
CA LEU A 90 -11.41 6.84 -1.04
C LEU A 90 -11.56 7.24 0.44
N PHE A 91 -10.45 7.33 1.16
CA PHE A 91 -10.43 7.56 2.61
C PHE A 91 -10.58 9.03 3.01
N THR A 92 -10.31 10.00 2.11
CA THR A 92 -10.53 11.44 2.35
C THR A 92 -11.97 11.90 2.14
N THR A 93 -12.86 11.04 1.60
CA THR A 93 -14.27 11.40 1.41
C THR A 93 -14.97 11.70 2.74
N GLN A 94 -15.93 12.65 2.75
CA GLN A 94 -16.75 12.95 3.94
C GLN A 94 -17.43 11.71 4.53
N ARG A 95 -17.86 10.78 3.66
CA ARG A 95 -18.48 9.51 4.07
C ARG A 95 -17.49 8.59 4.80
N SER A 96 -16.23 8.56 4.36
CA SER A 96 -15.16 7.85 5.06
C SER A 96 -14.80 8.54 6.38
N LEU A 97 -14.67 9.87 6.39
CA LEU A 97 -14.40 10.64 7.61
C LEU A 97 -15.44 10.38 8.71
N ALA A 98 -16.71 10.23 8.34
CA ALA A 98 -17.78 9.88 9.27
C ALA A 98 -17.77 8.38 9.69
N ALA A 99 -17.18 7.51 8.88
CA ALA A 99 -17.22 6.06 9.08
C ALA A 99 -16.16 5.54 10.05
N TRP A 100 -15.13 6.33 10.38
CA TRP A 100 -13.92 5.85 11.05
C TRP A 100 -13.53 6.67 12.29
N ASP A 101 -12.58 6.15 13.08
CA ASP A 101 -11.93 6.94 14.12
C ASP A 101 -11.03 8.00 13.46
N HIS A 102 -11.21 9.27 13.84
CA HIS A 102 -10.50 10.39 13.21
C HIS A 102 -8.99 10.33 13.41
N THR A 103 -8.53 9.88 14.56
CA THR A 103 -7.09 9.83 14.88
C THR A 103 -6.41 8.76 14.04
N LEU A 104 -6.97 7.55 14.03
CA LEU A 104 -6.44 6.43 13.23
C LEU A 104 -6.54 6.72 11.73
N LEU A 105 -7.63 7.34 11.27
CA LEU A 105 -7.79 7.71 9.86
C LEU A 105 -6.78 8.79 9.45
N SER A 106 -6.51 9.78 10.30
CA SER A 106 -5.50 10.80 10.04
C SER A 106 -4.10 10.19 9.94
N GLN A 107 -3.77 9.23 10.82
CA GLN A 107 -2.49 8.52 10.75
C GLN A 107 -2.38 7.67 9.49
N LEU A 108 -3.47 6.99 9.10
CA LEU A 108 -3.53 6.21 7.86
C LEU A 108 -3.27 7.10 6.65
N LEU A 109 -3.99 8.23 6.56
CA LEU A 109 -3.83 9.17 5.46
C LEU A 109 -2.41 9.74 5.43
N SER A 110 -1.84 10.12 6.57
CA SER A 110 -0.45 10.61 6.62
C SER A 110 0.54 9.56 6.13
N SER A 111 0.42 8.30 6.53
CA SER A 111 1.28 7.21 6.02
C SER A 111 1.10 6.97 4.52
N LEU A 112 -0.13 7.04 4.00
CA LEU A 112 -0.38 6.90 2.57
C LEU A 112 0.19 8.05 1.74
N HIS A 113 0.13 9.29 2.24
CA HIS A 113 0.73 10.45 1.57
C HIS A 113 2.25 10.35 1.53
N HIS A 114 2.88 9.93 2.63
CA HIS A 114 4.32 9.66 2.65
C HIS A 114 4.73 8.63 1.58
N SER A 115 3.96 7.54 1.46
CA SER A 115 4.22 6.54 0.40
C SER A 115 4.00 7.08 -1.02
N LEU A 116 3.15 8.09 -1.22
CA LEU A 116 3.01 8.75 -2.52
C LEU A 116 4.20 9.65 -2.82
N GLU A 117 4.63 10.47 -1.84
CA GLU A 117 5.81 11.32 -1.95
C GLU A 117 7.05 10.49 -2.32
N ASP A 118 7.25 9.33 -1.66
CA ASP A 118 8.32 8.40 -2.00
C ASP A 118 8.23 7.90 -3.44
N LEU A 119 7.03 7.59 -3.95
CA LEU A 119 6.85 7.11 -5.32
C LEU A 119 7.10 8.22 -6.35
N GLU A 120 6.66 9.46 -6.08
CA GLU A 120 6.90 10.63 -6.92
C GLU A 120 8.40 10.96 -7.01
N ASP A 121 9.11 10.87 -5.89
CA ASP A 121 10.56 11.03 -5.81
C ASP A 121 11.31 10.01 -6.67
N LEU A 122 10.81 8.77 -6.71
CA LEU A 122 11.34 7.72 -7.59
C LEU A 122 11.03 7.99 -9.06
N GLU A 123 9.84 8.51 -9.34
CA GLU A 123 9.45 8.83 -10.70
C GLU A 123 10.37 9.90 -11.30
N GLN A 124 10.65 10.95 -10.54
CA GLN A 124 11.54 12.03 -10.94
C GLN A 124 12.98 11.57 -11.19
N ARG A 125 13.49 10.61 -10.41
CA ARG A 125 14.87 10.10 -10.53
C ARG A 125 15.07 9.15 -11.69
N GLU A 126 14.05 8.37 -12.06
CA GLU A 126 14.14 7.35 -13.12
C GLU A 126 13.71 7.85 -14.50
N GLY A 127 13.14 9.06 -14.59
CA GLY A 127 12.66 9.66 -15.83
C GLY A 127 11.24 9.25 -16.21
N GLU A 128 10.57 10.10 -17.00
CA GLU A 128 9.13 10.03 -17.30
C GLU A 128 8.75 8.99 -18.38
N ASN A 129 9.69 8.23 -18.94
CA ASN A 129 9.43 7.38 -20.10
C ASN A 129 8.78 6.03 -19.72
N ARG A 130 7.61 6.08 -19.07
CA ARG A 130 6.82 4.91 -18.67
C ARG A 130 5.43 4.96 -19.31
N ASP A 131 5.11 3.99 -20.18
CA ASP A 131 3.72 3.79 -20.59
C ASP A 131 2.94 3.06 -19.47
N CYS A 132 2.36 3.84 -18.57
CA CYS A 132 1.50 3.34 -17.49
C CYS A 132 0.02 3.18 -17.90
N SER A 133 -0.34 3.48 -19.16
CA SER A 133 -1.74 3.72 -19.57
C SER A 133 -2.66 2.54 -19.25
N ASN A 134 -2.22 1.32 -19.56
CA ASN A 134 -3.04 0.12 -19.35
C ASN A 134 -3.24 -0.22 -17.87
N LEU A 135 -2.20 -0.14 -17.05
CA LEU A 135 -2.26 -0.43 -15.62
C LEU A 135 -3.13 0.59 -14.87
N GLY A 136 -2.95 1.88 -15.16
CA GLY A 136 -3.74 2.95 -14.56
C GLY A 136 -5.24 2.83 -14.86
N ILE A 137 -5.61 2.45 -16.09
CA ILE A 137 -7.02 2.22 -16.46
C ILE A 137 -7.62 1.06 -15.65
N LEU A 138 -6.87 -0.03 -15.45
CA LEU A 138 -7.33 -1.17 -14.68
C LEU A 138 -7.55 -0.81 -13.20
N VAL A 139 -6.64 -0.03 -12.60
CA VAL A 139 -6.80 0.47 -11.23
C VAL A 139 -8.05 1.35 -11.14
N ARG A 140 -8.23 2.30 -12.06
CA ARG A 140 -9.39 3.19 -12.07
C ARG A 140 -10.71 2.41 -12.15
N LYS A 141 -10.80 1.41 -13.04
CA LYS A 141 -11.98 0.55 -13.17
C LYS A 141 -12.25 -0.25 -11.89
N TYR A 142 -11.20 -0.74 -11.23
CA TYR A 142 -11.32 -1.44 -9.95
C TYR A 142 -11.90 -0.54 -8.85
N PHE A 143 -11.37 0.68 -8.67
CA PHE A 143 -11.91 1.63 -7.68
C PHE A 143 -13.31 2.13 -8.04
N GLN A 144 -13.64 2.25 -9.33
CA GLN A 144 -15.01 2.56 -9.74
C GLN A 144 -16.01 1.50 -9.24
N ARG A 145 -15.65 0.22 -9.25
CA ARG A 145 -16.51 -0.85 -8.68
C ARG A 145 -16.65 -0.70 -7.16
N ILE A 146 -15.58 -0.32 -6.45
CA ILE A 146 -15.63 -0.03 -5.01
C ILE A 146 -16.60 1.12 -4.72
N HIS A 147 -16.50 2.22 -5.46
CA HIS A 147 -17.40 3.37 -5.29
C HIS A 147 -18.85 3.02 -5.65
N ASN A 148 -19.09 2.21 -6.68
CA ASN A 148 -20.43 1.73 -7.04
C ASN A 148 -21.03 0.90 -5.91
N TYR A 149 -20.27 -0.08 -5.40
CA TYR A 149 -20.68 -0.91 -4.28
C TYR A 149 -21.03 -0.08 -3.03
N LEU A 150 -20.20 0.90 -2.66
CA LEU A 150 -20.49 1.79 -1.53
C LEU A 150 -21.80 2.55 -1.72
N ARG A 151 -22.08 3.04 -2.94
CA ARG A 151 -23.34 3.71 -3.28
C ARG A 151 -24.54 2.76 -3.18
N GLU A 152 -24.43 1.56 -3.76
CA GLU A 152 -25.47 0.53 -3.73
C GLU A 152 -25.82 0.10 -2.31
N LYS A 153 -24.81 -0.05 -1.45
CA LYS A 153 -24.97 -0.36 -0.02
C LYS A 153 -25.22 0.88 0.85
N LYS A 154 -25.50 2.03 0.25
CA LYS A 154 -25.85 3.30 0.92
C LYS A 154 -24.83 3.73 1.97
N TYR A 155 -23.55 3.41 1.76
CA TYR A 155 -22.46 3.72 2.68
C TYR A 155 -22.70 3.17 4.11
N SER A 156 -23.35 2.02 4.24
CA SER A 156 -23.58 1.38 5.54
C SER A 156 -22.26 1.04 6.25
N ALA A 157 -22.31 0.89 7.57
CA ALA A 157 -21.14 0.47 8.36
C ALA A 157 -20.53 -0.83 7.81
N CYS A 158 -21.38 -1.81 7.45
CA CYS A 158 -20.90 -3.05 6.85
C CYS A 158 -20.28 -2.87 5.46
N ALA A 159 -20.79 -1.95 4.64
CA ALA A 159 -20.17 -1.65 3.35
C ALA A 159 -18.75 -1.10 3.53
N TRP A 160 -18.57 -0.20 4.50
CA TRP A 160 -17.26 0.34 4.84
C TRP A 160 -16.31 -0.72 5.39
N GLU A 161 -16.78 -1.64 6.23
CA GLU A 161 -15.96 -2.78 6.69
C GLU A 161 -15.52 -3.70 5.56
N VAL A 162 -16.42 -4.03 4.62
CA VAL A 162 -16.06 -4.84 3.44
C VAL A 162 -14.99 -4.14 2.60
N VAL A 163 -15.13 -2.82 2.38
CA VAL A 163 -14.12 -2.04 1.65
C VAL A 163 -12.81 -1.95 2.42
N ARG A 164 -12.82 -1.72 3.73
CA ARG A 164 -11.61 -1.70 4.57
C ARG A 164 -10.87 -3.03 4.50
N VAL A 165 -11.58 -4.16 4.58
CA VAL A 165 -11.00 -5.51 4.44
C VAL A 165 -10.40 -5.68 3.05
N GLU A 166 -11.12 -5.31 1.99
CA GLU A 166 -10.61 -5.37 0.62
C GLU A 166 -9.30 -4.57 0.47
N ILE A 167 -9.26 -3.31 0.93
CA ILE A 167 -8.04 -2.49 0.86
C ILE A 167 -6.92 -3.08 1.71
N THR A 168 -7.22 -3.60 2.92
CA THR A 168 -6.24 -4.28 3.78
C THR A 168 -5.58 -5.46 3.05
N LEU A 169 -6.37 -6.25 2.32
CA LEU A 169 -5.86 -7.37 1.53
C LEU A 169 -4.98 -6.91 0.38
N ARG A 170 -5.33 -5.80 -0.29
CA ARG A 170 -4.55 -5.28 -1.43
C ARG A 170 -3.23 -4.64 -0.99
N VAL A 171 -3.25 -3.82 0.05
CA VAL A 171 -2.01 -3.27 0.63
C VAL A 171 -1.06 -4.39 1.09
N GLY A 172 -1.58 -5.49 1.64
CA GLY A 172 -0.75 -6.62 2.07
C GLY A 172 -0.09 -7.43 0.94
N ILE A 173 -0.45 -7.20 -0.33
CA ILE A 173 0.16 -7.85 -1.50
C ILE A 173 0.87 -6.89 -2.45
N MET A 174 0.83 -5.58 -2.14
CA MET A 174 1.61 -4.52 -2.80
C MET A 174 3.02 -4.47 -2.23
#